data_AF-A0A9X7VY81-F1
#
_entry.id   AF-A0A9X7VY81-F1
#
_cell.length_a   1.000
_cell.length_b   1.000
_cell.length_c   1.000
_cell.angle_alpha   90.00
_cell.angle_beta   90.00
_cell.angle_gamma   90.00
#
_symmetry.space_group_name_H-M   'P 1'
#
loop_
_entity.id
_entity.type
_entity.pdbx_description
1 polymer ?
#
loop_
_entity_poly.entity_id
_entity_poly.type
_entity_poly.pdbx_seq_one_letter_code
_entity_poly.pdbx_strand_id
1 'polypeptide(L)'
;MDRRKLLLGAGVTLIVAGVAAGVRIPFFYLRSYFVGQHLTRVASAFVTNHNAENQVTRKQFGAKTDNQAGAASAPVTPPQMVSTIPLALPGGHSLFGLLEIPRLHLKAPVVEGTNDTVLNVAIGHLGSSSMPGQPGLAVLAAHNATWFRHINQLQTGDAISVLLKGGVYHYVVTNHEVVHTGVSLANSAASILVLESCYPLDALYLTPERYLIFAKLTSVSPATGATQVASSAGGIAGGAAYLTHSEGQTQIRAKVPSDMAAEGLLLHQNSLPLGTIQYNGHPSTAFTQSAVPLEVTNTMVQLFEAYLHAASLKRTADLDSLYPAGARAGQKDDPLFGVPLSSVTFLQPLSFQVKIGKGDRIQSIRAETTMRIKGVSVLCHFTAQPTAEPSQTGSTIWIQLTNVSFDSQLKTP
;
A
#
# COMPACT_ATOMS: atom_id res chain seq x y z
N MET A 1 29.87 -23.66 50.81
CA MET A 1 29.36 -24.15 49.52
C MET A 1 30.54 -24.73 48.74
N ASP A 2 30.46 -25.99 48.32
CA ASP A 2 31.57 -26.71 47.70
C ASP A 2 31.87 -26.13 46.30
N ARG A 3 33.05 -25.51 46.13
CA ARG A 3 33.48 -24.85 44.88
C ARG A 3 33.39 -25.78 43.67
N ARG A 4 33.58 -27.09 43.85
CA ARG A 4 33.46 -28.08 42.76
C ARG A 4 32.02 -28.23 42.28
N LYS A 5 31.05 -28.28 43.19
CA LYS A 5 29.62 -28.36 42.86
C LYS A 5 29.14 -27.08 42.17
N LEU A 6 29.67 -25.92 42.58
CA LEU A 6 29.38 -24.64 41.93
C LEU A 6 29.89 -24.60 40.48
N LEU A 7 31.14 -25.03 40.25
CA LEU A 7 31.74 -25.04 38.91
C LEU A 7 31.08 -26.07 37.98
N LEU A 8 30.75 -27.26 38.49
CA LEU A 8 29.99 -28.27 37.73
C LEU A 8 28.58 -27.77 37.39
N GLY A 9 27.89 -27.14 38.34
CA GLY A 9 26.59 -26.54 38.10
C GLY A 9 26.64 -25.46 37.01
N ALA A 10 27.59 -24.53 37.11
CA ALA A 10 27.79 -23.48 36.11
C ALA A 10 28.13 -24.04 34.72
N GLY A 11 28.97 -25.07 34.65
CA GLY A 11 29.32 -25.75 33.39
C GLY A 11 28.11 -26.41 32.71
N VAL A 12 27.29 -27.14 33.48
CA VAL A 12 26.06 -27.77 32.96
C VAL A 12 25.08 -26.69 32.48
N THR A 13 24.90 -25.60 33.22
CA THR A 13 24.03 -24.48 32.80
C THR A 13 24.49 -23.86 31.48
N LEU A 14 25.80 -23.64 31.29
CA LEU A 14 26.35 -23.13 30.04
C LEU A 14 26.15 -24.09 28.87
N ILE A 15 26.33 -25.40 29.09
CA ILE A 15 26.09 -26.43 28.06
C ILE A 15 24.62 -26.46 27.67
N VAL A 16 23.69 -26.48 28.64
CA VAL A 16 22.25 -26.47 28.37
C VAL A 16 21.84 -25.20 27.63
N ALA A 17 22.36 -24.04 28.03
CA ALA A 17 22.10 -22.77 27.34
C ALA A 17 22.65 -22.80 25.90
N GLY A 18 23.86 -23.33 25.70
CA GLY A 18 24.48 -23.49 24.39
C GLY A 18 23.69 -24.43 23.47
N VAL A 19 23.23 -25.57 23.98
CA VAL A 19 22.38 -26.52 23.24
C VAL A 19 21.03 -25.88 22.92
N ALA A 20 20.39 -25.21 23.88
CA ALA A 20 19.13 -24.52 23.64
C ALA A 20 19.25 -23.43 22.56
N ALA A 21 20.33 -22.64 22.57
CA ALA A 21 20.62 -21.69 21.51
C ALA A 21 20.90 -22.38 20.16
N GLY A 22 21.68 -23.47 20.18
CA GLY A 22 22.02 -24.27 19.00
C GLY A 22 20.82 -24.94 18.33
N VAL A 23 19.78 -25.29 19.08
CA VAL A 23 18.53 -25.89 18.54
C VAL A 23 17.60 -24.82 17.93
N ARG A 24 17.67 -23.56 18.37
CA ARG A 24 16.79 -22.49 17.85
C ARG A 24 17.04 -22.17 16.39
N ILE A 25 18.30 -22.17 15.96
CA ILE A 25 18.70 -21.88 14.57
C ILE A 25 18.13 -22.93 13.58
N PRO A 26 18.39 -24.25 13.73
CA PRO A 26 17.80 -25.25 12.85
C PRO A 26 16.28 -25.27 12.97
N PHE A 27 15.71 -25.07 14.16
CA PHE A 27 14.25 -24.96 14.32
C PHE A 27 13.66 -23.80 13.50
N PHE A 28 14.32 -22.64 13.49
CA PHE A 28 13.94 -21.49 12.67
C PHE A 28 13.92 -21.86 11.17
N TYR A 29 14.99 -22.45 10.66
CA TYR A 29 15.07 -22.86 9.25
C TYR A 29 14.03 -23.93 8.89
N LEU A 30 13.85 -24.94 9.75
CA LEU A 30 12.84 -25.99 9.54
C LEU A 30 11.43 -25.38 9.52
N ARG A 31 11.10 -24.53 10.50
CA ARG A 31 9.81 -23.86 10.57
C ARG A 31 9.57 -23.00 9.33
N SER A 32 10.56 -22.18 8.95
CA SER A 32 10.49 -21.34 7.76
C SER A 32 10.21 -22.18 6.51
N TYR A 33 10.93 -23.28 6.35
CA TYR A 33 10.77 -24.20 5.24
C TYR A 33 9.39 -24.87 5.22
N PHE A 34 8.97 -25.54 6.31
CA PHE A 34 7.73 -26.31 6.31
C PHE A 34 6.48 -25.44 6.23
N VAL A 35 6.44 -24.35 7.01
CA VAL A 35 5.32 -23.41 6.97
C VAL A 35 5.30 -22.68 5.62
N GLY A 36 6.46 -22.22 5.16
CA GLY A 36 6.62 -21.59 3.85
C GLY A 36 6.14 -22.46 2.69
N GLN A 37 6.52 -23.73 2.67
CA GLN A 37 6.07 -24.70 1.66
C GLN A 37 4.56 -24.92 1.72
N HIS A 38 3.99 -25.03 2.92
CA HIS A 38 2.54 -25.11 3.08
C HIS A 38 1.85 -23.86 2.49
N LEU A 39 2.31 -22.66 2.85
CA LEU A 39 1.78 -21.40 2.32
C LEU A 39 1.93 -21.28 0.81
N THR A 40 3.06 -21.73 0.26
CA THR A 40 3.31 -21.75 -1.19
C THR A 40 2.30 -22.64 -1.90
N ARG A 41 1.99 -23.83 -1.35
CA ARG A 41 0.97 -24.74 -1.93
C ARG A 41 -0.41 -24.12 -1.86
N VAL A 42 -0.78 -23.52 -0.72
CA VAL A 42 -2.08 -22.87 -0.56
C VAL A 42 -2.23 -21.69 -1.51
N ALA A 43 -1.20 -20.83 -1.62
CA ALA A 43 -1.18 -19.73 -2.57
C ALA A 43 -1.24 -20.22 -4.03
N SER A 44 -0.51 -21.29 -4.37
CA SER A 44 -0.53 -21.88 -5.71
C SER A 44 -1.90 -22.44 -6.06
N ALA A 45 -2.53 -23.18 -5.15
CA ALA A 45 -3.86 -23.72 -5.33
C ALA A 45 -4.90 -22.60 -5.47
N PHE A 46 -4.79 -21.56 -4.66
CA PHE A 46 -5.67 -20.40 -4.71
C PHE A 46 -5.59 -19.66 -6.05
N VAL A 47 -4.37 -19.30 -6.48
CA VAL A 47 -4.14 -18.62 -7.77
C VAL A 47 -4.60 -19.50 -8.94
N THR A 48 -4.35 -20.82 -8.88
CA THR A 48 -4.71 -21.75 -9.98
C THR A 48 -6.21 -22.01 -10.05
N ASN A 49 -6.87 -22.29 -8.91
CA ASN A 49 -8.31 -22.62 -8.87
C ASN A 49 -9.16 -21.42 -9.28
N HIS A 50 -8.77 -20.20 -8.89
CA HIS A 50 -9.49 -19.00 -9.30
C HIS A 50 -9.39 -18.74 -10.80
N ASN A 51 -8.24 -19.06 -11.41
CA ASN A 51 -8.08 -19.02 -12.86
C ASN A 51 -8.90 -20.11 -13.58
N ALA A 52 -9.16 -21.26 -12.93
CA ALA A 52 -9.93 -22.37 -13.50
C ALA A 52 -11.47 -22.20 -13.37
N GLU A 53 -11.98 -21.71 -12.23
CA GLU A 53 -13.42 -21.42 -12.04
C GLU A 53 -13.95 -20.40 -13.06
N ASN A 54 -13.12 -19.41 -13.40
CA ASN A 54 -13.41 -18.43 -14.44
C ASN A 54 -13.48 -19.06 -15.85
N GLN A 55 -12.83 -20.20 -16.09
CA GLN A 55 -12.90 -20.93 -17.37
C GLN A 55 -14.14 -21.82 -17.50
N VAL A 56 -14.61 -22.44 -16.41
CA VAL A 56 -15.77 -23.35 -16.42
C VAL A 56 -17.08 -22.57 -16.61
N THR A 57 -17.22 -21.43 -15.91
CA THR A 57 -18.39 -20.55 -16.03
C THR A 57 -18.60 -20.04 -17.47
N ARG A 58 -17.51 -19.84 -18.22
CA ARG A 58 -17.53 -19.45 -19.64
C ARG A 58 -17.97 -20.56 -20.59
N LYS A 59 -17.61 -21.82 -20.32
CA LYS A 59 -18.03 -22.95 -21.17
C LYS A 59 -19.52 -23.27 -21.03
N GLN A 60 -20.11 -22.95 -19.89
CA GLN A 60 -21.52 -23.24 -19.61
C GLN A 60 -22.49 -22.14 -20.07
N PHE A 61 -22.00 -20.92 -20.32
CA PHE A 61 -22.81 -19.79 -20.79
C PHE A 61 -22.11 -19.03 -21.94
N GLY A 62 -22.40 -19.43 -23.20
CA GLY A 62 -22.30 -18.53 -24.35
C GLY A 62 -21.12 -18.72 -25.31
N ALA A 63 -21.15 -19.77 -26.12
CA ALA A 63 -20.54 -19.74 -27.46
C ALA A 63 -21.59 -19.22 -28.46
N LYS A 64 -21.52 -17.92 -28.79
CA LYS A 64 -22.03 -17.39 -30.05
C LYS A 64 -21.06 -16.33 -30.55
N THR A 65 -20.33 -16.72 -31.58
CA THR A 65 -19.39 -15.93 -32.39
C THR A 65 -20.14 -14.88 -33.20
N ASP A 66 -19.54 -13.70 -33.35
CA ASP A 66 -19.37 -13.08 -34.67
C ASP A 66 -18.09 -12.22 -34.68
N ASN A 67 -17.35 -12.36 -35.77
CA ASN A 67 -16.05 -11.75 -36.04
C ASN A 67 -16.20 -10.31 -36.53
N GLN A 68 -15.33 -9.40 -36.06
CA GLN A 68 -14.67 -8.43 -36.95
C GLN A 68 -13.36 -7.93 -36.33
N ALA A 69 -12.33 -7.87 -37.18
CA ALA A 69 -10.95 -7.54 -36.87
C ALA A 69 -10.69 -6.02 -36.99
N GLY A 70 -9.72 -5.50 -36.23
CA GLY A 70 -9.01 -4.27 -36.59
C GLY A 70 -8.52 -3.38 -35.44
N ALA A 71 -7.19 -3.28 -35.33
CA ALA A 71 -6.38 -2.11 -34.95
C ALA A 71 -6.03 -1.79 -33.48
N ALA A 72 -4.72 -1.54 -33.33
CA ALA A 72 -3.99 -0.65 -32.42
C ALA A 72 -3.87 -1.02 -30.93
N SER A 73 -2.62 -1.31 -30.53
CA SER A 73 -2.15 -1.49 -29.16
C SER A 73 -2.45 -0.25 -28.30
N ALA A 74 -3.46 -0.36 -27.44
CA ALA A 74 -3.80 0.63 -26.43
C ALA A 74 -2.77 0.64 -25.27
N PRO A 75 -2.64 1.75 -24.52
CA PRO A 75 -1.91 1.77 -23.26
C PRO A 75 -2.51 0.72 -22.32
N VAL A 76 -1.66 -0.05 -21.65
CA VAL A 76 -2.09 -1.05 -20.67
C VAL A 76 -2.70 -0.33 -19.46
N THR A 77 -4.01 -0.10 -19.49
CA THR A 77 -4.78 0.26 -18.30
C THR A 77 -4.88 -1.00 -17.43
N PRO A 78 -4.32 -1.02 -16.21
CA PRO A 78 -4.44 -2.18 -15.34
C PRO A 78 -5.94 -2.42 -15.03
N PRO A 79 -6.44 -3.66 -15.15
CA PRO A 79 -7.78 -3.97 -14.67
C PRO A 79 -7.88 -3.66 -13.18
N GLN A 80 -9.01 -3.06 -12.77
CA GLN A 80 -9.35 -2.74 -11.39
C GLN A 80 -9.22 -4.01 -10.52
N MET A 81 -8.18 -4.08 -9.70
CA MET A 81 -7.89 -5.19 -8.78
C MET A 81 -8.20 -4.75 -7.36
N VAL A 82 -9.36 -5.14 -6.83
CA VAL A 82 -9.50 -5.36 -5.40
C VAL A 82 -10.32 -6.62 -5.19
N SER A 83 -9.66 -7.69 -4.77
CA SER A 83 -10.29 -8.74 -3.97
C SER A 83 -9.17 -9.52 -3.29
N THR A 84 -8.56 -8.89 -2.29
CA THR A 84 -7.82 -9.56 -1.23
C THR A 84 -8.72 -10.65 -0.66
N ILE A 85 -8.29 -11.91 -0.71
CA ILE A 85 -8.94 -12.96 0.09
C ILE A 85 -8.04 -13.15 1.32
N PRO A 86 -8.52 -12.86 2.54
CA PRO A 86 -7.77 -13.07 3.74
C PRO A 86 -7.77 -14.57 4.05
N LEU A 87 -6.72 -15.29 3.62
CA LEU A 87 -6.36 -16.48 4.39
C LEU A 87 -5.62 -15.98 5.63
N ALA A 88 -6.37 -15.86 6.74
CA ALA A 88 -5.84 -15.40 8.00
C ALA A 88 -4.73 -16.33 8.49
N LEU A 89 -3.51 -15.82 8.51
CA LEU A 89 -2.38 -16.46 9.16
C LEU A 89 -2.42 -16.20 10.67
N PRO A 90 -1.74 -17.02 11.50
CA PRO A 90 -1.48 -16.66 12.89
C PRO A 90 -0.89 -15.24 12.96
N GLY A 91 -1.57 -14.32 13.62
CA GLY A 91 -1.22 -12.89 13.67
C GLY A 91 -2.09 -11.95 12.81
N GLY A 92 -3.11 -12.46 12.10
CA GLY A 92 -4.08 -11.62 11.35
C GLY A 92 -3.60 -11.15 9.97
N HIS A 93 -2.48 -11.69 9.49
CA HIS A 93 -1.91 -11.35 8.18
C HIS A 93 -2.62 -12.07 7.03
N SER A 94 -2.70 -11.42 5.87
CA SER A 94 -3.37 -11.95 4.67
C SER A 94 -2.38 -12.42 3.62
N LEU A 95 -2.45 -13.69 3.24
CA LEU A 95 -1.77 -14.23 2.07
C LEU A 95 -2.46 -13.74 0.79
N PHE A 96 -1.73 -13.12 -0.13
CA PHE A 96 -2.36 -12.51 -1.32
C PHE A 96 -1.72 -12.87 -2.66
N GLY A 97 -0.58 -13.55 -2.68
CA GLY A 97 0.04 -13.94 -3.94
C GLY A 97 1.26 -14.84 -3.84
N LEU A 98 1.94 -15.00 -4.97
CA LEU A 98 3.23 -15.67 -5.10
C LEU A 98 4.24 -14.75 -5.78
N LEU A 99 5.50 -14.88 -5.37
CA LEU A 99 6.64 -14.34 -6.08
C LEU A 99 7.40 -15.49 -6.73
N GLU A 100 7.64 -15.39 -8.03
CA GLU A 100 8.46 -16.33 -8.80
C GLU A 100 9.65 -15.60 -9.42
N ILE A 101 10.85 -16.12 -9.15
CA ILE A 101 12.11 -15.58 -9.68
C ILE A 101 12.89 -16.75 -10.29
N PRO A 102 12.79 -16.98 -11.62
CA PRO A 102 13.41 -18.13 -12.27
C PRO A 102 14.91 -18.26 -12.05
N ARG A 103 15.64 -17.13 -12.12
CA ARG A 103 17.09 -17.06 -11.89
C ARG A 103 17.51 -17.63 -10.53
N LEU A 104 16.67 -17.45 -9.52
CA LEU A 104 16.93 -17.89 -8.15
C LEU A 104 16.31 -19.24 -7.82
N HIS A 105 15.60 -19.88 -8.77
CA HIS A 105 14.73 -21.02 -8.52
C HIS A 105 13.76 -20.77 -7.34
N LEU A 106 13.33 -19.51 -7.19
CA LEU A 106 12.51 -19.07 -6.07
C LEU A 106 11.03 -19.08 -6.47
N LYS A 107 10.22 -19.78 -5.67
CA LYS A 107 8.77 -19.66 -5.67
C LYS A 107 8.32 -19.54 -4.22
N ALA A 108 7.81 -18.38 -3.84
CA ALA A 108 7.57 -18.04 -2.45
C ALA A 108 6.20 -17.38 -2.25
N PRO A 109 5.55 -17.58 -1.08
CA PRO A 109 4.28 -16.96 -0.75
C PRO A 109 4.50 -15.49 -0.40
N VAL A 110 3.57 -14.64 -0.83
CA VAL A 110 3.57 -13.21 -0.50
C VAL A 110 2.40 -12.89 0.44
N VAL A 111 2.74 -12.31 1.58
CA VAL A 111 1.84 -12.03 2.70
C VAL A 111 1.91 -10.56 3.05
N GLU A 112 0.78 -9.97 3.46
CA GLU A 112 0.72 -8.59 3.91
C GLU A 112 1.45 -8.38 5.25
N GLY A 113 2.37 -7.42 5.29
CA GLY A 113 3.16 -7.04 6.47
C GLY A 113 4.62 -7.50 6.41
N THR A 114 5.49 -6.78 7.11
CA THR A 114 6.96 -6.98 7.11
C THR A 114 7.54 -7.25 8.51
N ASN A 115 6.70 -7.71 9.45
CA ASN A 115 7.16 -8.10 10.78
C ASN A 115 7.76 -9.53 10.79
N ASP A 116 8.48 -9.87 11.87
CA ASP A 116 9.13 -11.19 11.99
C ASP A 116 8.12 -12.34 11.87
N THR A 117 6.88 -12.19 12.34
CA THR A 117 5.88 -13.26 12.20
C THR A 117 5.59 -13.62 10.75
N VAL A 118 5.67 -12.65 9.83
CA VAL A 118 5.55 -12.86 8.38
C VAL A 118 6.88 -13.29 7.77
N LEU A 119 7.95 -12.50 7.96
CA LEU A 119 9.23 -12.70 7.26
C LEU A 119 9.93 -14.03 7.61
N ASN A 120 9.63 -14.58 8.79
CA ASN A 120 10.12 -15.90 9.19
C ASN A 120 9.58 -17.03 8.31
N VAL A 121 8.45 -16.85 7.62
CA VAL A 121 7.75 -17.93 6.89
C VAL A 121 7.29 -17.55 5.47
N ALA A 122 7.40 -16.29 5.07
CA ALA A 122 6.95 -15.80 3.77
C ALA A 122 7.74 -14.55 3.33
N ILE A 123 7.47 -14.09 2.11
CA ILE A 123 7.85 -12.75 1.66
C ILE A 123 6.78 -11.78 2.13
N GLY A 124 7.19 -10.69 2.78
CA GLY A 124 6.31 -9.67 3.32
C GLY A 124 6.13 -8.51 2.35
N HIS A 125 4.90 -8.02 2.21
CA HIS A 125 4.63 -6.76 1.52
C HIS A 125 4.59 -5.61 2.52
N LEU A 126 5.26 -4.52 2.18
CA LEU A 126 5.20 -3.30 2.98
C LEU A 126 3.86 -2.61 2.74
N GLY A 127 2.96 -2.66 3.72
CA GLY A 127 1.59 -2.14 3.56
C GLY A 127 1.46 -0.63 3.32
N SER A 128 2.54 0.14 3.54
CA SER A 128 2.61 1.55 3.15
C SER A 128 3.04 1.78 1.70
N SER A 129 3.35 0.71 0.95
CA SER A 129 3.77 0.75 -0.45
C SER A 129 2.62 0.33 -1.38
N SER A 130 2.73 0.63 -2.69
CA SER A 130 1.72 0.24 -3.68
C SER A 130 1.62 -1.27 -3.81
N MET A 131 0.45 -1.78 -4.21
CA MET A 131 0.35 -3.21 -4.55
C MET A 131 1.12 -3.52 -5.84
N PRO A 132 1.73 -4.73 -5.98
CA PRO A 132 2.34 -5.14 -7.24
C PRO A 132 1.33 -5.04 -8.39
N GLY A 133 1.74 -4.36 -9.46
CA GLY A 133 0.96 -4.13 -10.68
C GLY A 133 0.27 -2.77 -10.70
N GLN A 134 0.19 -2.09 -9.56
CA GLN A 134 -0.32 -0.73 -9.50
C GLN A 134 0.79 0.30 -9.78
N PRO A 135 0.43 1.51 -10.26
CA PRO A 135 1.35 2.65 -10.28
C PRO A 135 2.01 2.86 -8.91
N GLY A 136 3.29 3.23 -8.92
CA GLY A 136 4.07 3.43 -7.71
C GLY A 136 5.11 2.36 -7.44
N LEU A 137 5.62 2.37 -6.21
CA LEU A 137 6.60 1.40 -5.70
C LEU A 137 5.90 0.35 -4.85
N ALA A 138 5.97 -0.91 -5.26
CA ALA A 138 5.60 -2.06 -4.45
C ALA A 138 6.84 -2.64 -3.80
N VAL A 139 6.88 -2.73 -2.46
CA VAL A 139 8.05 -3.24 -1.74
C VAL A 139 7.75 -4.62 -1.17
N LEU A 140 8.56 -5.60 -1.56
CA LEU A 140 8.55 -6.95 -1.03
C LEU A 140 9.84 -7.21 -0.25
N ALA A 141 9.71 -7.51 1.04
CA ALA A 141 10.83 -7.74 1.94
C ALA A 141 10.93 -9.21 2.34
N ALA A 142 12.16 -9.72 2.50
CA ALA A 142 12.41 -11.01 3.14
C ALA A 142 13.83 -11.09 3.72
N HIS A 143 14.04 -12.00 4.67
CA HIS A 143 15.37 -12.23 5.22
C HIS A 143 16.35 -12.77 4.16
N ASN A 144 17.60 -12.28 4.24
CA ASN A 144 18.76 -12.80 3.53
C ASN A 144 19.18 -14.20 4.02
N ALA A 145 18.62 -14.69 5.12
CA ALA A 145 18.82 -16.06 5.59
C ALA A 145 17.83 -17.05 4.97
N THR A 146 16.64 -16.60 4.55
CA THR A 146 15.54 -17.46 4.08
C THR A 146 15.25 -17.23 2.60
N TRP A 147 14.19 -16.51 2.25
CA TRP A 147 13.68 -16.40 0.88
C TRP A 147 14.57 -15.57 -0.04
N PHE A 148 15.30 -14.58 0.50
CA PHE A 148 16.21 -13.72 -0.26
C PHE A 148 17.69 -14.06 -0.06
N ARG A 149 17.98 -15.31 0.34
CA ARG A 149 19.36 -15.78 0.55
C ARG A 149 20.28 -15.65 -0.65
N HIS A 150 19.74 -15.70 -1.86
CA HIS A 150 20.49 -15.62 -3.10
C HIS A 150 20.13 -14.39 -3.92
N ILE A 151 19.56 -13.36 -3.29
CA ILE A 151 19.03 -12.19 -3.99
C ILE A 151 20.12 -11.45 -4.79
N ASN A 152 21.39 -11.51 -4.39
CA ASN A 152 22.53 -10.96 -5.15
C ASN A 152 22.81 -11.63 -6.50
N GLN A 153 22.23 -12.80 -6.77
CA GLN A 153 22.41 -13.47 -8.06
C GLN A 153 21.50 -12.89 -9.16
N LEU A 154 20.53 -12.04 -8.78
CA LEU A 154 19.72 -11.28 -9.71
C LEU A 154 20.51 -10.17 -10.38
N GLN A 155 20.38 -10.09 -11.69
CA GLN A 155 21.07 -9.14 -12.56
C GLN A 155 20.05 -8.32 -13.34
N THR A 156 20.47 -7.14 -13.80
CA THR A 156 19.67 -6.33 -14.74
C THR A 156 19.27 -7.18 -15.94
N GLY A 157 17.97 -7.15 -16.29
CA GLY A 157 17.38 -7.98 -17.34
C GLY A 157 16.70 -9.26 -16.86
N ASP A 158 16.95 -9.70 -15.62
CA ASP A 158 16.30 -10.90 -15.08
C ASP A 158 14.79 -10.70 -14.86
N ALA A 159 14.04 -11.76 -15.12
CA ALA A 159 12.59 -11.76 -14.97
C ALA A 159 12.14 -12.04 -13.54
N ILE A 160 11.11 -11.31 -13.10
CA ILE A 160 10.39 -11.53 -11.85
C ILE A 160 8.90 -11.60 -12.17
N SER A 161 8.17 -12.56 -11.62
CA SER A 161 6.72 -12.66 -11.79
C SER A 161 6.01 -12.62 -10.44
N VAL A 162 5.03 -11.73 -10.31
CA VAL A 162 4.14 -11.69 -9.14
C VAL A 162 2.78 -12.23 -9.56
N LEU A 163 2.38 -13.37 -9.01
CA LEU A 163 1.10 -14.00 -9.32
C LEU A 163 0.09 -13.57 -8.27
N LEU A 164 -0.92 -12.82 -8.70
CA LEU A 164 -2.03 -12.36 -7.89
C LEU A 164 -3.33 -12.95 -8.43
N LYS A 165 -4.43 -12.76 -7.69
CA LYS A 165 -5.77 -13.15 -8.13
C LYS A 165 -6.17 -12.54 -9.48
N GLY A 166 -5.73 -11.31 -9.77
CA GLY A 166 -6.06 -10.59 -11.01
C GLY A 166 -5.21 -10.99 -12.22
N GLY A 167 -4.15 -11.78 -12.04
CA GLY A 167 -3.25 -12.18 -13.12
C GLY A 167 -1.80 -12.27 -12.69
N VAL A 168 -0.92 -12.49 -13.67
CA VAL A 168 0.53 -12.55 -13.49
C VAL A 168 1.14 -11.23 -13.96
N TYR A 169 1.90 -10.61 -13.08
CA TYR A 169 2.58 -9.34 -13.31
C TYR A 169 4.06 -9.62 -13.57
N HIS A 170 4.52 -9.33 -14.78
CA HIS A 170 5.88 -9.63 -15.21
C HIS A 170 6.74 -8.37 -15.11
N TYR A 171 7.80 -8.45 -14.34
CA TYR A 171 8.79 -7.41 -14.12
C TYR A 171 10.14 -7.83 -14.68
N VAL A 172 10.95 -6.83 -15.03
CA VAL A 172 12.35 -7.01 -15.41
C VAL A 172 13.22 -6.16 -14.50
N VAL A 173 14.25 -6.77 -13.91
CA VAL A 173 15.22 -6.08 -13.04
C VAL A 173 15.92 -4.97 -13.81
N THR A 174 15.96 -3.77 -13.24
CA THR A 174 16.59 -2.59 -13.83
C THR A 174 17.95 -2.29 -13.19
N ASN A 175 18.02 -2.31 -11.86
CA ASN A 175 19.20 -1.95 -11.09
C ASN A 175 19.11 -2.50 -9.66
N HIS A 176 20.23 -2.40 -8.94
CA HIS A 176 20.34 -2.71 -7.52
C HIS A 176 21.06 -1.56 -6.80
N GLU A 177 20.73 -1.35 -5.52
CA GLU A 177 21.30 -0.30 -4.69
C GLU A 177 21.46 -0.78 -3.24
N VAL A 178 22.47 -0.23 -2.53
CA VAL A 178 22.61 -0.39 -1.08
C VAL A 178 22.26 0.94 -0.42
N VAL A 179 21.32 0.92 0.50
CA VAL A 179 20.84 2.12 1.19
C VAL A 179 20.85 1.92 2.69
N HIS A 180 20.88 3.02 3.45
CA HIS A 180 20.64 2.97 4.88
C HIS A 180 19.15 2.76 5.18
N THR A 181 18.84 2.09 6.29
CA THR A 181 17.46 1.95 6.76
C THR A 181 16.81 3.31 6.99
N GLY A 182 15.56 3.47 6.57
CA GLY A 182 14.78 4.70 6.76
C GLY A 182 14.96 5.75 5.65
N VAL A 183 15.78 5.47 4.63
CA VAL A 183 15.82 6.29 3.41
C VAL A 183 14.47 6.19 2.69
N SER A 184 13.92 7.35 2.30
CA SER A 184 12.70 7.40 1.52
C SER A 184 13.00 7.10 0.04
N LEU A 185 12.23 6.19 -0.56
CA LEU A 185 12.30 5.89 -1.98
C LEU A 185 11.31 6.78 -2.74
N ALA A 186 11.78 7.45 -3.78
CA ALA A 186 10.95 8.34 -4.59
C ALA A 186 9.87 7.54 -5.31
N ASN A 187 8.61 7.92 -5.12
CA ASN A 187 7.49 7.26 -5.78
C ASN A 187 7.53 7.47 -7.31
N SER A 188 6.93 6.54 -8.07
CA SER A 188 7.00 6.49 -9.53
C SER A 188 5.60 6.42 -10.15
N ALA A 189 5.37 7.12 -11.26
CA ALA A 189 4.13 6.95 -12.04
C ALA A 189 4.07 5.57 -12.73
N ALA A 190 5.22 4.95 -13.00
CA ALA A 190 5.30 3.57 -13.48
C ALA A 190 5.23 2.58 -12.31
N SER A 191 4.72 1.38 -12.58
CA SER A 191 4.74 0.27 -11.61
C SER A 191 6.15 -0.29 -11.47
N ILE A 192 6.75 -0.06 -10.30
CA ILE A 192 8.09 -0.52 -9.93
C ILE A 192 7.96 -1.48 -8.75
N LEU A 193 8.59 -2.64 -8.87
CA LEU A 193 8.74 -3.61 -7.79
C LEU A 193 10.13 -3.44 -7.17
N VAL A 194 10.18 -3.34 -5.84
CA VAL A 194 11.42 -3.31 -5.06
C VAL A 194 11.49 -4.57 -4.21
N LEU A 195 12.54 -5.36 -4.38
CA LEU A 195 12.87 -6.46 -3.47
C LEU A 195 13.87 -5.95 -2.42
N GLU A 196 13.51 -6.02 -1.14
CA GLU A 196 14.33 -5.52 -0.03
C GLU A 196 14.86 -6.68 0.84
N SER A 197 16.17 -6.64 1.14
CA SER A 197 16.76 -7.51 2.16
C SER A 197 17.84 -6.79 2.98
N CYS A 198 18.31 -7.40 4.07
CA CYS A 198 19.41 -6.87 4.89
C CYS A 198 20.74 -6.91 4.14
N TYR A 199 21.57 -5.88 4.31
CA TYR A 199 22.94 -5.83 3.81
C TYR A 199 23.95 -5.59 4.95
N PRO A 200 25.14 -6.22 4.97
CA PRO A 200 25.63 -7.19 4.01
C PRO A 200 24.87 -8.54 4.07
N LEU A 201 24.86 -9.28 2.95
CA LEU A 201 23.97 -10.43 2.76
C LEU A 201 24.37 -11.68 3.56
N ASP A 202 25.56 -11.68 4.16
CA ASP A 202 26.09 -12.71 5.06
C ASP A 202 25.87 -12.38 6.55
N ALA A 203 25.28 -11.22 6.86
CA ALA A 203 24.97 -10.86 8.24
C ALA A 203 23.82 -11.70 8.80
N LEU A 204 24.07 -12.32 9.97
CA LEU A 204 23.08 -13.08 10.76
C LEU A 204 22.49 -12.26 11.93
N TYR A 205 22.58 -10.93 11.84
CA TYR A 205 22.10 -9.98 12.84
C TYR A 205 21.42 -8.78 12.15
N LEU A 206 20.74 -7.92 12.92
CA LEU A 206 20.08 -6.74 12.38
C LEU A 206 21.11 -5.74 11.84
N THR A 207 21.03 -5.42 10.54
CA THR A 207 21.97 -4.51 9.90
C THR A 207 21.34 -3.12 9.67
N PRO A 208 22.17 -2.04 9.63
CA PRO A 208 21.70 -0.69 9.32
C PRO A 208 21.51 -0.43 7.83
N GLU A 209 21.90 -1.38 6.96
CA GLU A 209 21.82 -1.23 5.51
C GLU A 209 20.87 -2.24 4.87
N ARG A 210 20.34 -1.89 3.71
CA ARG A 210 19.41 -2.68 2.91
C ARG A 210 19.92 -2.82 1.48
N TYR A 211 19.80 -4.03 0.96
CA TYR A 211 20.04 -4.34 -0.45
C TYR A 211 18.70 -4.28 -1.18
N LEU A 212 18.58 -3.36 -2.13
CA LEU A 212 17.38 -3.13 -2.92
C LEU A 212 17.61 -3.60 -4.35
N ILE A 213 16.64 -4.33 -4.90
CA ILE A 213 16.56 -4.63 -6.32
C ILE A 213 15.31 -3.98 -6.88
N PHE A 214 15.49 -3.13 -7.88
CA PHE A 214 14.39 -2.49 -8.59
C PHE A 214 14.08 -3.27 -9.85
N ALA A 215 12.80 -3.44 -10.13
CA ALA A 215 12.32 -4.07 -11.34
C ALA A 215 11.10 -3.31 -11.87
N LYS A 216 11.04 -3.12 -13.19
CA LYS A 216 9.96 -2.39 -13.85
C LYS A 216 8.95 -3.35 -14.45
N LEU A 217 7.66 -3.06 -14.29
CA LEU A 217 6.59 -3.83 -14.93
C LEU A 217 6.74 -3.76 -16.46
N THR A 218 6.68 -4.92 -17.11
CA THR A 218 6.81 -5.06 -18.56
C THR A 218 5.54 -5.56 -19.22
N SER A 219 4.82 -6.47 -18.57
CA SER A 219 3.55 -6.98 -19.07
C SER A 219 2.68 -7.52 -17.94
N VAL A 220 1.39 -7.60 -18.21
CA VAL A 220 0.40 -8.25 -17.34
C VAL A 220 -0.25 -9.34 -18.16
N SER A 221 -0.23 -10.56 -17.64
CA SER A 221 -1.01 -11.68 -18.16
C SER A 221 -2.27 -11.78 -17.30
N PRO A 222 -3.44 -11.27 -17.77
CA PRO A 222 -4.65 -11.28 -16.96
C PRO A 222 -5.04 -12.70 -16.58
N ALA A 223 -5.63 -12.85 -15.39
CA ALA A 223 -6.41 -14.04 -15.10
C ALA A 223 -7.44 -14.22 -16.23
N THR A 224 -7.46 -15.38 -16.88
CA THR A 224 -8.31 -15.62 -18.06
C THR A 224 -9.78 -15.46 -17.66
N GLY A 225 -10.40 -14.30 -17.95
CA GLY A 225 -11.82 -14.04 -17.64
C GLY A 225 -12.22 -12.64 -17.20
N ALA A 226 -11.30 -11.66 -17.03
CA ALA A 226 -11.68 -10.29 -16.69
C ALA A 226 -12.30 -9.54 -17.88
N THR A 227 -13.59 -9.78 -18.17
CA THR A 227 -14.40 -8.91 -19.03
C THR A 227 -14.90 -7.74 -18.19
N GLN A 228 -14.65 -6.52 -18.63
CA GLN A 228 -15.16 -5.31 -17.98
C GLN A 228 -16.70 -5.31 -18.03
N VAL A 229 -17.35 -5.35 -16.87
CA VAL A 229 -18.79 -5.12 -16.75
C VAL A 229 -18.97 -3.68 -16.27
N ALA A 230 -19.57 -2.85 -17.13
CA ALA A 230 -20.03 -1.51 -16.79
C ALA A 230 -21.10 -1.58 -15.69
N SER A 231 -20.90 -0.85 -14.59
CA SER A 231 -21.83 -0.77 -13.47
C SER A 231 -22.94 0.25 -13.77
N SER A 232 -24.17 -0.27 -13.89
CA SER A 232 -25.41 0.52 -13.91
C SER A 232 -25.83 0.95 -12.50
N ALA A 233 -26.33 2.18 -12.40
CA ALA A 233 -26.78 2.85 -11.19
C ALA A 233 -27.95 2.16 -10.46
N GLY A 234 -27.96 2.25 -9.12
CA GLY A 234 -29.11 1.95 -8.28
C GLY A 234 -28.84 1.91 -6.78
N GLY A 235 -29.10 3.02 -6.07
CA GLY A 235 -29.72 3.05 -4.73
C GLY A 235 -28.93 2.62 -3.48
N ILE A 236 -28.56 3.64 -2.68
CA ILE A 236 -28.45 3.69 -1.19
C ILE A 236 -27.64 2.60 -0.46
N ALA A 237 -26.38 2.90 -0.11
CA ALA A 237 -25.76 2.61 1.20
C ALA A 237 -24.33 3.20 1.25
N GLY A 238 -24.09 4.13 2.19
CA GLY A 238 -22.76 4.60 2.53
C GLY A 238 -21.96 3.49 3.22
N GLY A 239 -20.81 3.16 2.67
CA GLY A 239 -19.92 2.13 3.19
C GLY A 239 -18.86 1.75 2.18
N ALA A 240 -17.90 2.65 1.91
CA ALA A 240 -16.69 2.27 1.20
C ALA A 240 -15.89 1.32 2.10
N ALA A 241 -15.94 0.04 1.75
CA ALA A 241 -15.41 -1.06 2.53
C ALA A 241 -13.87 -1.06 2.54
N TYR A 242 -13.27 -0.66 3.66
CA TYR A 242 -12.04 -1.30 4.12
C TYR A 242 -12.43 -2.56 4.89
N LEU A 243 -12.40 -3.72 4.23
CA LEU A 243 -12.33 -5.00 4.94
C LEU A 243 -10.88 -5.25 5.34
N THR A 244 -10.51 -4.72 6.50
CA THR A 244 -9.90 -5.40 7.65
C THR A 244 -9.48 -4.29 8.61
N HIS A 245 -9.98 -4.28 9.84
CA HIS A 245 -9.20 -4.10 11.08
C HIS A 245 -10.09 -4.42 12.28
N SER A 246 -9.54 -5.29 13.14
CA SER A 246 -9.96 -5.71 14.49
C SER A 246 -11.13 -4.95 15.12
N GLU A 247 -12.14 -5.69 15.58
CA GLU A 247 -13.06 -5.22 16.63
C GLU A 247 -12.24 -4.57 17.76
N GLY A 248 -12.51 -3.29 18.04
CA GLY A 248 -11.98 -2.58 19.21
C GLY A 248 -11.03 -1.38 18.98
N GLN A 249 -10.68 -1.00 17.74
CA GLN A 249 -9.86 0.21 17.48
C GLN A 249 -10.64 1.37 16.84
N THR A 250 -10.28 2.60 17.22
CA THR A 250 -10.89 3.84 16.72
C THR A 250 -10.59 4.04 15.23
N GLN A 251 -11.62 4.14 14.40
CA GLN A 251 -11.51 4.34 12.95
C GLN A 251 -11.42 5.82 12.59
N ILE A 252 -10.56 6.18 11.63
CA ILE A 252 -10.52 7.55 11.06
C ILE A 252 -11.19 7.55 9.69
N ARG A 253 -12.07 8.53 9.45
CA ARG A 253 -12.90 8.62 8.24
C ARG A 253 -12.99 10.04 7.70
N ALA A 254 -12.99 10.18 6.38
CA ALA A 254 -13.31 11.43 5.69
C ALA A 254 -14.83 11.61 5.63
N LYS A 255 -15.31 12.84 5.86
CA LYS A 255 -16.71 13.19 5.61
C LYS A 255 -16.84 13.69 4.16
N VAL A 256 -17.13 12.76 3.25
CA VAL A 256 -17.30 12.97 1.80
C VAL A 256 -18.68 12.48 1.32
N PRO A 257 -19.25 13.03 0.24
CA PRO A 257 -20.47 12.50 -0.38
C PRO A 257 -20.38 11.02 -0.75
N SER A 258 -21.49 10.28 -0.62
CA SER A 258 -21.49 8.81 -0.75
C SER A 258 -21.21 8.30 -2.16
N ASP A 259 -21.55 9.08 -3.18
CA ASP A 259 -21.23 8.80 -4.58
C ASP A 259 -19.73 9.01 -4.86
N MET A 260 -19.11 10.06 -4.32
CA MET A 260 -17.66 10.28 -4.40
C MET A 260 -16.88 9.22 -3.60
N ALA A 261 -17.41 8.79 -2.46
CA ALA A 261 -16.84 7.66 -1.72
C ALA A 261 -16.89 6.34 -2.53
N ALA A 262 -17.91 6.17 -3.39
CA ALA A 262 -18.07 5.00 -4.24
C ALA A 262 -17.16 5.02 -5.50
N GLU A 263 -16.67 6.19 -5.90
CA GLU A 263 -15.74 6.37 -7.04
C GLU A 263 -14.30 5.91 -6.72
N GLY A 264 -14.02 5.46 -5.49
CA GLY A 264 -12.72 4.90 -5.16
C GLY A 264 -11.62 5.94 -4.98
N LEU A 265 -11.94 7.03 -4.28
CA LEU A 265 -11.02 8.13 -3.97
C LEU A 265 -10.01 7.74 -2.86
N LEU A 266 -9.33 6.61 -3.03
CA LEU A 266 -8.44 6.00 -2.04
C LEU A 266 -7.01 5.99 -2.58
N LEU A 267 -6.03 6.10 -1.68
CA LEU A 267 -4.60 6.09 -2.02
C LEU A 267 -4.17 4.96 -2.97
N HIS A 268 -4.77 3.78 -2.84
CA HIS A 268 -4.43 2.60 -3.65
C HIS A 268 -5.12 2.57 -5.03
N GLN A 269 -6.01 3.51 -5.31
CA GLN A 269 -6.78 3.61 -6.56
C GLN A 269 -6.39 4.84 -7.38
N ASN A 270 -5.55 5.73 -6.85
CA ASN A 270 -5.19 6.98 -7.49
C ASN A 270 -3.68 7.13 -7.70
N SER A 271 -3.30 7.68 -8.85
CA SER A 271 -1.89 7.94 -9.23
C SER A 271 -1.38 9.30 -8.73
N LEU A 272 -1.92 9.79 -7.61
CA LEU A 272 -1.48 11.07 -7.04
C LEU A 272 -0.01 10.96 -6.60
N PRO A 273 0.87 11.90 -7.02
CA PRO A 273 2.23 11.92 -6.50
C PRO A 273 2.17 12.31 -5.03
N LEU A 274 2.59 11.43 -4.13
CA LEU A 274 2.64 11.69 -2.69
C LEU A 274 4.05 12.05 -2.27
N GLY A 275 4.16 13.07 -1.44
CA GLY A 275 5.42 13.55 -0.88
C GLY A 275 5.68 13.00 0.51
N THR A 276 6.17 13.86 1.38
CA THR A 276 6.52 13.47 2.75
C THR A 276 5.34 13.63 3.70
N ILE A 277 5.31 12.82 4.77
CA ILE A 277 4.45 13.05 5.93
C ILE A 277 5.35 13.54 7.07
N GLN A 278 5.03 14.68 7.66
CA GLN A 278 5.73 15.24 8.81
C GLN A 278 4.79 15.31 10.02
N TYR A 279 5.28 14.92 11.19
CA TYR A 279 4.53 14.97 12.43
C TYR A 279 4.99 16.15 13.29
N ASN A 280 4.06 17.06 13.59
CA ASN A 280 4.30 18.19 14.49
C ASN A 280 3.78 17.82 15.89
N GLY A 281 4.71 17.47 16.79
CA GLY A 281 4.41 16.98 18.13
C GLY A 281 5.38 15.87 18.54
N HIS A 282 5.06 15.15 19.60
CA HIS A 282 5.83 13.99 20.06
C HIS A 282 4.91 12.76 20.08
N PRO A 283 4.60 12.16 18.91
CA PRO A 283 3.79 10.95 18.86
C PRO A 283 4.45 9.82 19.64
N SER A 284 3.65 9.00 20.31
CA SER A 284 4.17 7.80 20.95
C SER A 284 4.65 6.78 19.91
N THR A 285 5.56 5.88 20.32
CA THR A 285 5.99 4.75 19.49
C THR A 285 4.79 3.90 19.05
N ALA A 286 3.81 3.70 19.94
CA ALA A 286 2.60 2.96 19.64
C ALA A 286 1.79 3.61 18.52
N PHE A 287 1.67 4.94 18.50
CA PHE A 287 1.05 5.66 17.40
C PHE A 287 1.81 5.45 16.09
N THR A 288 3.13 5.67 16.10
CA THR A 288 3.96 5.57 14.88
C THR A 288 4.01 4.17 14.26
N GLN A 289 3.83 3.12 15.08
CA GLN A 289 3.83 1.72 14.64
C GLN A 289 2.41 1.18 14.34
N SER A 290 1.37 1.97 14.57
CA SER A 290 -0.02 1.60 14.27
C SER A 290 -0.41 1.92 12.82
N ALA A 291 -1.61 1.51 12.41
CA ALA A 291 -2.19 1.90 11.12
C ALA A 291 -2.67 3.37 11.09
N VAL A 292 -2.81 4.04 12.24
CA VAL A 292 -3.39 5.38 12.37
C VAL A 292 -2.67 6.43 11.49
N PRO A 293 -1.32 6.53 11.48
CA PRO A 293 -0.56 7.29 10.49
C PRO A 293 -1.07 7.20 9.04
N LEU A 294 -1.32 5.98 8.57
CA LEU A 294 -1.74 5.72 7.20
C LEU A 294 -3.22 6.05 7.00
N GLU A 295 -4.07 5.75 7.98
CA GLU A 295 -5.50 6.13 7.94
C GLU A 295 -5.71 7.64 7.86
N VAL A 296 -4.90 8.41 8.59
CA VAL A 296 -4.91 9.88 8.56
C VAL A 296 -4.57 10.40 7.16
N THR A 297 -3.52 9.86 6.55
CA THR A 297 -3.09 10.26 5.20
C THR A 297 -4.15 9.88 4.16
N ASN A 298 -4.68 8.66 4.24
CA ASN A 298 -5.73 8.20 3.32
C ASN A 298 -7.00 9.05 3.43
N THR A 299 -7.36 9.45 4.66
CA THR A 299 -8.48 10.36 4.92
C THR A 299 -8.26 11.74 4.30
N MET A 300 -7.04 12.27 4.37
CA MET A 300 -6.72 13.56 3.77
C MET A 300 -6.71 13.49 2.23
N VAL A 301 -6.24 12.38 1.65
CA VAL A 301 -6.28 12.15 0.20
C VAL A 301 -7.71 12.09 -0.31
N GLN A 302 -8.59 11.36 0.40
CA GLN A 302 -10.03 11.33 0.09
C GLN A 302 -10.63 12.74 0.05
N LEU A 303 -10.34 13.58 1.05
CA LEU A 303 -10.84 14.96 1.10
C LEU A 303 -10.27 15.82 -0.04
N PHE A 304 -8.98 15.66 -0.34
CA PHE A 304 -8.32 16.36 -1.43
C PHE A 304 -8.94 16.00 -2.79
N GLU A 305 -9.10 14.71 -3.08
CA GLU A 305 -9.67 14.23 -4.33
C GLU A 305 -11.14 14.58 -4.47
N ALA A 306 -11.92 14.43 -3.39
CA ALA A 306 -13.32 14.83 -3.37
C ALA A 306 -13.47 16.33 -3.68
N TYR A 307 -12.57 17.16 -3.13
CA TYR A 307 -12.54 18.58 -3.45
C TYR A 307 -12.20 18.82 -4.92
N LEU A 308 -11.13 18.21 -5.46
CA LEU A 308 -10.75 18.35 -6.87
C LEU A 308 -11.90 17.96 -7.81
N HIS A 309 -12.54 16.83 -7.54
CA HIS A 309 -13.63 16.30 -8.35
C HIS A 309 -14.86 17.22 -8.30
N ALA A 310 -15.28 17.61 -7.09
CA ALA A 310 -16.42 18.49 -6.89
C ALA A 310 -16.18 19.89 -7.51
N ALA A 311 -14.96 20.44 -7.39
CA ALA A 311 -14.57 21.70 -8.01
C ALA A 311 -14.58 21.61 -9.53
N SER A 312 -13.95 20.59 -10.11
CA SER A 312 -13.90 20.36 -11.56
C SER A 312 -15.30 20.23 -12.17
N LEU A 313 -16.22 19.55 -11.49
CA LEU A 313 -17.60 19.34 -11.94
C LEU A 313 -18.58 20.44 -11.55
N LYS A 314 -18.13 21.52 -10.89
CA LYS A 314 -18.98 22.61 -10.38
C LYS A 314 -20.09 22.14 -9.43
N ARG A 315 -19.82 21.07 -8.68
CA ARG A 315 -20.75 20.47 -7.71
C ARG A 315 -20.68 21.24 -6.38
N THR A 316 -21.35 22.39 -6.33
CA THR A 316 -21.27 23.33 -5.18
C THR A 316 -21.78 22.72 -3.87
N ALA A 317 -22.88 21.98 -3.91
CA ALA A 317 -23.44 21.31 -2.73
C ALA A 317 -22.46 20.28 -2.14
N ASP A 318 -21.77 19.54 -3.00
CA ASP A 318 -20.77 18.56 -2.58
C ASP A 318 -19.53 19.24 -2.00
N LEU A 319 -19.06 20.32 -2.63
CA LEU A 319 -17.99 21.15 -2.06
C LEU A 319 -18.37 21.69 -0.68
N ASP A 320 -19.61 22.16 -0.48
CA ASP A 320 -20.08 22.69 0.80
C ASP A 320 -20.13 21.59 1.87
N SER A 321 -20.45 20.34 1.49
CA SER A 321 -20.51 19.19 2.41
C SER A 321 -19.16 18.76 2.98
N LEU A 322 -18.05 19.11 2.30
CA LEU A 322 -16.68 18.80 2.76
C LEU A 322 -16.25 19.64 3.96
N TYR A 323 -16.96 20.75 4.23
CA TYR A 323 -16.69 21.67 5.32
C TYR A 323 -17.73 21.52 6.45
N PRO A 324 -17.42 22.01 7.67
CA PRO A 324 -18.44 22.27 8.67
C PRO A 324 -19.53 23.20 8.13
N ALA A 325 -20.76 23.05 8.61
CA ALA A 325 -21.89 23.86 8.16
C ALA A 325 -21.59 25.36 8.28
N GLY A 326 -21.70 26.09 7.17
CA GLY A 326 -21.43 27.54 7.10
C GLY A 326 -19.95 27.94 7.14
N ALA A 327 -19.01 26.99 7.15
CA ALA A 327 -17.57 27.29 7.27
C ALA A 327 -16.86 27.52 5.93
N ARG A 328 -17.49 27.22 4.79
CA ARG A 328 -16.89 27.51 3.48
C ARG A 328 -16.93 29.02 3.23
N ALA A 329 -15.86 29.71 3.63
CA ALA A 329 -15.68 31.12 3.33
C ALA A 329 -15.60 31.33 1.81
N GLY A 330 -16.19 32.43 1.33
CA GLY A 330 -16.39 32.76 -0.08
C GLY A 330 -15.17 32.57 -0.97
N GLN A 331 -15.00 31.34 -1.47
CA GLN A 331 -13.96 30.91 -2.39
C GLN A 331 -14.34 31.34 -3.81
N LYS A 332 -14.61 32.64 -3.99
CA LYS A 332 -15.10 33.23 -5.24
C LYS A 332 -14.08 33.08 -6.38
N ASP A 333 -12.83 32.78 -6.03
CA ASP A 333 -11.67 32.64 -6.91
C ASP A 333 -11.01 31.25 -6.78
N ASP A 334 -11.79 30.18 -6.64
CA ASP A 334 -11.25 28.81 -6.76
C ASP A 334 -10.77 28.56 -8.21
N PRO A 335 -9.44 28.45 -8.46
CA PRO A 335 -8.90 28.29 -9.80
C PRO A 335 -9.27 26.95 -10.44
N LEU A 336 -9.69 25.95 -9.64
CA LEU A 336 -10.12 24.64 -10.11
C LEU A 336 -11.61 24.60 -10.46
N PHE A 337 -12.39 25.62 -10.08
CA PHE A 337 -13.84 25.60 -10.28
C PHE A 337 -14.20 25.55 -11.77
N GLY A 338 -14.80 24.43 -12.18
CA GLY A 338 -15.14 24.15 -13.58
C GLY A 338 -13.95 23.89 -14.50
N VAL A 339 -12.77 23.60 -13.95
CA VAL A 339 -11.57 23.25 -14.72
C VAL A 339 -11.47 21.74 -14.82
N PRO A 340 -11.42 21.15 -16.03
CA PRO A 340 -11.32 19.71 -16.16
C PRO A 340 -10.00 19.22 -15.57
N LEU A 341 -10.04 18.14 -14.79
CA LEU A 341 -8.86 17.55 -14.16
C LEU A 341 -7.77 17.16 -15.16
N SER A 342 -8.12 16.85 -16.41
CA SER A 342 -7.16 16.60 -17.49
C SER A 342 -6.27 17.80 -17.85
N SER A 343 -6.67 19.01 -17.44
CA SER A 343 -5.90 20.25 -17.61
C SER A 343 -5.09 20.65 -16.38
N VAL A 344 -5.13 19.83 -15.32
CA VAL A 344 -4.36 20.01 -14.09
C VAL A 344 -3.13 19.13 -14.15
N THR A 345 -1.96 19.69 -13.81
CA THR A 345 -0.71 18.93 -13.71
C THR A 345 -0.06 19.15 -12.35
N PHE A 346 0.28 18.08 -11.66
CA PHE A 346 1.03 18.15 -10.41
C PHE A 346 2.50 18.48 -10.71
N LEU A 347 2.98 19.60 -10.17
CA LEU A 347 4.39 20.02 -10.29
C LEU A 347 5.21 19.54 -9.09
N GLN A 348 4.56 19.31 -7.95
CA GLN A 348 5.16 18.75 -6.75
C GLN A 348 4.25 17.67 -6.14
N PRO A 349 4.82 16.67 -5.47
CA PRO A 349 4.03 15.69 -4.73
C PRO A 349 3.20 16.33 -3.61
N LEU A 350 2.04 15.76 -3.32
CA LEU A 350 1.18 16.12 -2.19
C LEU A 350 1.84 15.72 -0.88
N SER A 351 2.33 16.70 -0.13
CA SER A 351 3.01 16.50 1.15
C SER A 351 2.06 16.83 2.31
N PHE A 352 2.27 16.19 3.45
CA PHE A 352 1.37 16.25 4.61
C PHE A 352 2.11 16.71 5.87
N GLN A 353 1.43 17.52 6.69
CA GLN A 353 1.86 17.87 8.04
C GLN A 353 0.72 17.53 9.01
N VAL A 354 0.96 16.61 9.92
CA VAL A 354 -0.01 16.14 10.91
C VAL A 354 0.38 16.67 12.28
N LYS A 355 -0.48 17.50 12.87
CA LYS A 355 -0.28 18.02 14.22
C LYS A 355 -0.86 17.05 15.24
N ILE A 356 -0.02 16.56 16.14
CA ILE A 356 -0.37 15.58 17.17
C ILE A 356 -0.29 16.24 18.55
N GLY A 357 -1.41 16.21 19.26
CA GLY A 357 -1.56 16.70 20.62
C GLY A 357 -1.31 15.61 21.68
N LYS A 358 -1.58 15.96 22.94
CA LYS A 358 -1.44 15.05 24.09
C LYS A 358 -2.31 13.79 23.91
N GLY A 359 -1.72 12.63 24.19
CA GLY A 359 -2.40 11.33 24.08
C GLY A 359 -2.64 10.92 22.62
N ASP A 360 -1.71 11.25 21.73
CA ASP A 360 -1.74 10.93 20.29
C ASP A 360 -3.01 11.42 19.56
N ARG A 361 -3.64 12.47 20.09
CA ARG A 361 -4.84 13.07 19.49
C ARG A 361 -4.44 13.91 18.28
N ILE A 362 -4.97 13.56 17.12
CA ILE A 362 -4.83 14.36 15.90
C ILE A 362 -5.53 15.70 16.14
N GLN A 363 -4.85 16.81 15.89
CA GLN A 363 -5.40 18.16 16.04
C GLN A 363 -5.74 18.80 14.69
N SER A 364 -4.86 18.63 13.71
CA SER A 364 -5.03 19.16 12.37
C SER A 364 -4.16 18.40 11.38
N ILE A 365 -4.62 18.32 10.15
CA ILE A 365 -3.88 17.77 9.02
C ILE A 365 -3.78 18.88 7.98
N ARG A 366 -2.57 19.19 7.53
CA ARG A 366 -2.33 20.08 6.40
C ARG A 366 -1.79 19.25 5.25
N ALA A 367 -2.29 19.47 4.05
CA ALA A 367 -1.70 18.96 2.83
C ALA A 367 -1.33 20.11 1.90
N GLU A 368 -0.21 19.98 1.21
CA GLU A 368 0.26 20.99 0.27
C GLU A 368 0.85 20.36 -1.00
N THR A 369 0.58 21.00 -2.13
CA THR A 369 1.13 20.62 -3.44
C THR A 369 1.17 21.84 -4.34
N THR A 370 2.06 21.85 -5.31
CA THR A 370 2.03 22.83 -6.40
C THR A 370 1.41 22.18 -7.64
N MET A 371 0.36 22.80 -8.16
CA MET A 371 -0.33 22.37 -9.38
C MET A 371 -0.26 23.44 -10.46
N ARG A 372 -0.18 23.03 -11.72
CA ARG A 372 -0.44 23.88 -12.87
C ARG A 372 -1.90 23.78 -13.24
N ILE A 373 -2.62 24.89 -13.17
CA ILE A 373 -4.06 25.00 -13.45
C ILE A 373 -4.23 26.08 -14.52
N LYS A 374 -4.80 25.73 -15.69
CA LYS A 374 -4.93 26.66 -16.83
C LYS A 374 -3.60 27.36 -17.20
N GLY A 375 -2.48 26.64 -17.10
CA GLY A 375 -1.15 27.17 -17.41
C GLY A 375 -0.49 27.99 -16.28
N VAL A 376 -1.21 28.31 -15.20
CA VAL A 376 -0.68 29.05 -14.05
C VAL A 376 -0.24 28.06 -12.97
N SER A 377 0.97 28.24 -12.44
CA SER A 377 1.44 27.47 -11.28
C SER A 377 0.84 28.05 -10.00
N VAL A 378 0.19 27.20 -9.22
CA VAL A 378 -0.54 27.58 -8.01
C VAL A 378 -0.09 26.66 -6.87
N LEU A 379 0.28 27.27 -5.75
CA LEU A 379 0.52 26.54 -4.51
C LEU A 379 -0.82 26.32 -3.81
N CYS A 380 -1.14 25.07 -3.53
CA CYS A 380 -2.44 24.69 -2.98
C CYS A 380 -2.24 24.19 -1.55
N HIS A 381 -3.00 24.76 -0.62
CA HIS A 381 -2.99 24.38 0.79
C HIS A 381 -4.36 23.89 1.20
N PHE A 382 -4.41 22.68 1.73
CA PHE A 382 -5.60 22.06 2.29
C PHE A 382 -5.39 21.87 3.78
N THR A 383 -6.37 22.27 4.59
CA THR A 383 -6.35 22.04 6.03
C THR A 383 -7.62 21.32 6.43
N ALA A 384 -7.47 20.28 7.23
CA ALA A 384 -8.54 19.47 7.76
C ALA A 384 -8.39 19.26 9.27
N GLN A 385 -9.50 19.07 9.98
CA GLN A 385 -9.53 18.85 11.42
C GLN A 385 -10.56 17.78 11.79
N PRO A 386 -10.37 17.10 12.94
CA PRO A 386 -11.40 16.24 13.50
C PRO A 386 -12.66 17.02 13.85
N THR A 387 -13.82 16.44 13.59
CA THR A 387 -15.10 17.04 13.97
C THR A 387 -15.32 16.93 15.48
N ALA A 388 -16.05 17.89 16.04
CA ALA A 388 -16.48 17.89 17.43
C ALA A 388 -17.74 17.02 17.67
N GLU A 389 -18.32 16.45 16.61
CA GLU A 389 -19.53 15.64 16.72
C GLU A 389 -19.24 14.32 17.46
N PRO A 390 -20.01 13.96 18.50
CA PRO A 390 -19.90 12.64 19.10
C PRO A 390 -20.30 11.59 18.06
N SER A 391 -19.43 10.61 17.81
CA SER A 391 -19.79 9.47 16.97
C SER A 391 -20.97 8.73 17.61
N GLN A 392 -22.11 8.62 16.92
CA GLN A 392 -23.24 7.81 17.40
C GLN A 392 -22.86 6.33 17.58
N THR A 393 -21.80 5.90 16.90
CA THR A 393 -21.13 4.61 17.00
C THR A 393 -19.75 4.84 17.62
N GLY A 394 -19.61 4.57 18.93
CA GLY A 394 -18.50 4.97 19.81
C GLY A 394 -17.08 4.47 19.48
N SER A 395 -16.58 4.72 18.27
CA SER A 395 -15.22 4.39 17.84
C SER A 395 -14.79 5.09 16.53
N THR A 396 -15.46 6.15 16.04
CA THR A 396 -15.09 6.79 14.75
C THR A 396 -14.71 8.27 14.93
N ILE A 397 -13.54 8.66 14.41
CA ILE A 397 -13.10 10.06 14.30
C ILE A 397 -13.33 10.52 12.86
N TRP A 398 -14.26 11.47 12.68
CA TRP A 398 -14.52 12.10 11.40
C TRP A 398 -13.59 13.28 11.18
N ILE A 399 -13.03 13.41 9.98
CA ILE A 399 -12.20 14.53 9.56
C ILE A 399 -12.94 15.31 8.45
N GLN A 400 -12.91 16.64 8.54
CA GLN A 400 -13.48 17.56 7.56
C GLN A 400 -12.47 18.63 7.13
N LEU A 401 -12.63 19.16 5.91
CA LEU A 401 -11.88 20.33 5.46
C LEU A 401 -12.30 21.55 6.29
N THR A 402 -11.32 22.32 6.74
CA THR A 402 -11.54 23.60 7.41
C THR A 402 -11.13 24.78 6.53
N ASN A 403 -10.17 24.58 5.63
CA ASN A 403 -9.73 25.61 4.70
C ASN A 403 -9.08 24.99 3.46
N VAL A 404 -9.35 25.58 2.29
CA VAL A 404 -8.57 25.34 1.08
C VAL A 404 -8.18 26.70 0.50
N SER A 405 -6.90 26.91 0.28
CA SER A 405 -6.38 28.16 -0.28
C SER A 405 -5.43 27.91 -1.43
N PHE A 406 -5.38 28.89 -2.33
CA PHE A 406 -4.60 28.88 -3.55
C PHE A 406 -3.74 30.14 -3.58
N ASP A 407 -2.45 29.96 -3.36
CA ASP A 407 -1.49 31.05 -3.42
C ASP A 407 -0.85 31.07 -4.80
N SER A 408 -1.00 32.20 -5.49
CA SER A 408 -0.27 32.46 -6.72
C SER A 408 1.18 32.84 -6.38
N GLN A 409 2.05 31.85 -6.30
CA GLN A 409 3.49 32.09 -6.18
C GLN A 409 4.05 32.56 -7.55
N LEU A 410 4.15 33.89 -7.67
CA LEU A 410 5.25 34.73 -8.18
C LEU A 410 6.07 34.28 -9.42
N LYS A 411 6.05 35.17 -10.44
CA LYS A 411 6.96 35.38 -11.58
C LYS A 411 7.75 34.17 -12.12
N THR A 412 7.39 33.76 -13.34
CA THR A 412 8.30 33.09 -14.28
C THR A 412 9.68 33.77 -14.30
N PRO A 413 10.80 33.05 -14.15
CA PRO A 413 12.07 33.53 -14.66
C PRO A 413 12.03 33.66 -16.19
#